data_AF-A0A1R0WCM2-F1
#
_entry.id   AF-A0A1R0WCM2-F1
#
_cell.length_a   1.000
_cell.length_b   1.000
_cell.length_c   1.000
_cell.angle_alpha   90.00
_cell.angle_beta   90.00
_cell.angle_gamma   90.00
#
_symmetry.space_group_name_H-M   'P 1'
#
loop_
_entity.id
_entity.type
_entity.pdbx_description
1 polymer ?
#
loop_
_entity_poly.entity_id
_entity_poly.type
_entity_poly.pdbx_seq_one_letter_code
_entity_poly.pdbx_strand_id
1 'polypeptide(L)' 'MQRQSLNTWKTIFKNLAEDDQEVEVTWLDPGDASAGEWCLHWENELFEDGFATEKEANERLKHLQKQLLVMEG' A
#
# COMPACT_ATOMS: atom_id res chain seq x y z
N MET A 1 -2.01 -5.16 10.33
CA MET A 1 -0.53 -5.16 10.15
C MET A 1 0.06 -3.85 10.72
N GLN A 2 1.38 -3.66 10.83
CA GLN A 2 1.99 -2.37 11.24
C GLN A 2 2.43 -1.58 10.00
N ARG A 3 2.34 -0.23 10.06
CA ARG A 3 2.80 0.66 8.97
C ARG A 3 4.26 0.40 8.63
N GLN A 4 4.54 0.24 7.34
CA GLN A 4 5.90 0.02 6.85
C GLN A 4 6.72 1.32 6.82
N SER A 5 8.04 1.19 6.98
CA SER A 5 8.97 2.32 6.86
C SER A 5 9.10 2.78 5.41
N LEU A 6 9.50 4.04 5.19
CA LEU A 6 9.75 4.58 3.84
C LEU A 6 10.80 3.76 3.07
N ASN A 7 11.84 3.25 3.74
CA ASN A 7 12.84 2.39 3.12
C ASN A 7 12.24 1.06 2.63
N THR A 8 11.30 0.49 3.39
CA THR A 8 10.60 -0.73 2.98
C THR A 8 9.74 -0.46 1.76
N TRP A 9 8.99 0.64 1.78
CA TRP A 9 8.21 1.09 0.62
C TRP A 9 9.07 1.36 -0.61
N LYS A 10 10.27 1.94 -0.44
CA LYS A 10 11.23 2.11 -1.53
C LYS A 10 11.57 0.77 -2.19
N THR A 11 11.86 -0.24 -1.40
CA THR A 11 12.16 -1.59 -1.91
C THR A 11 10.94 -2.21 -2.59
N ILE A 12 9.74 -2.10 -1.99
CA ILE A 12 8.50 -2.61 -2.58
C ILE A 12 8.26 -2.00 -3.96
N PHE A 13 8.24 -0.67 -4.07
CA PHE A 13 8.01 -0.01 -5.36
C PHE A 13 9.10 -0.34 -6.37
N LYS A 14 10.36 -0.42 -5.95
CA LYS A 14 11.45 -0.79 -6.85
C LYS A 14 11.24 -2.19 -7.41
N ASN A 15 10.97 -3.17 -6.55
CA ASN A 15 10.77 -4.56 -6.98
C ASN A 15 9.59 -4.68 -7.94
N LEU A 16 8.46 -4.03 -7.62
CA LEU A 16 7.29 -4.04 -8.50
C LEU A 16 7.58 -3.36 -9.84
N ALA A 17 8.27 -2.21 -9.84
CA ALA A 17 8.64 -1.52 -11.06
C ALA A 17 9.63 -2.30 -11.95
N GLU A 18 10.50 -3.14 -11.36
CA GLU A 18 11.39 -4.04 -12.11
C GLU A 18 10.61 -5.08 -12.93
N ASP A 19 9.40 -5.44 -12.49
CA ASP A 19 8.49 -6.40 -13.14
C ASP A 19 7.28 -5.74 -13.85
N ASP A 20 7.30 -4.41 -14.05
CA ASP A 20 6.20 -3.62 -14.63
C ASP A 20 4.87 -3.79 -13.85
N GLN A 21 4.97 -3.93 -12.53
CA GLN A 21 3.86 -4.09 -11.59
C GLN A 21 3.69 -2.85 -10.71
N GLU A 22 2.50 -2.71 -10.10
CA GLU A 22 2.16 -1.58 -9.24
C GLU A 22 1.38 -2.04 -7.99
N VAL A 23 1.43 -1.22 -6.95
CA VAL A 23 0.65 -1.43 -5.71
C VAL A 23 -0.82 -1.11 -5.98
N GLU A 24 -1.70 -2.00 -5.55
CA GLU A 24 -3.14 -1.89 -5.68
C GLU A 24 -3.80 -1.46 -4.36
N VAL A 25 -4.92 -0.76 -4.48
CA VAL A 25 -5.80 -0.40 -3.36
C VAL A 25 -7.06 -1.25 -3.48
N THR A 26 -7.33 -2.13 -2.51
CA THR A 26 -8.54 -2.96 -2.51
C THR A 26 -9.19 -3.04 -1.14
N TRP A 27 -10.46 -3.46 -1.14
CA TRP A 27 -11.21 -3.76 0.08
C TRP A 27 -10.92 -5.19 0.52
N LEU A 28 -10.33 -5.33 1.71
CA LEU A 28 -10.17 -6.59 2.39
C LEU A 28 -11.49 -6.99 3.04
N ASP A 29 -12.16 -7.98 2.46
CA ASP A 29 -13.40 -8.52 2.99
C ASP A 29 -13.11 -9.17 4.37
N PRO A 30 -13.79 -8.73 5.44
CA PRO A 30 -13.56 -9.23 6.79
C PRO A 30 -14.16 -10.62 7.05
N GLY A 31 -14.90 -11.17 6.08
CA GLY A 31 -15.74 -12.35 6.29
C GLY A 31 -16.82 -12.09 7.34
N ASP A 32 -17.13 -13.11 8.15
CA ASP A 32 -18.30 -13.11 9.04
C ASP A 32 -18.11 -12.41 10.41
N ALA A 33 -16.93 -11.86 10.72
CA ALA A 33 -16.59 -11.51 12.12
C ALA A 33 -15.94 -10.14 12.37
N SER A 34 -15.64 -9.35 11.33
CA SER A 34 -14.88 -8.09 11.49
C SER A 34 -15.47 -6.95 10.66
N ALA A 35 -15.14 -5.70 10.99
CA ALA A 35 -15.30 -4.62 10.02
C ALA A 35 -14.20 -4.76 8.97
N GLY A 36 -14.56 -4.65 7.69
CA GLY A 36 -13.59 -4.71 6.61
C GLY A 36 -12.70 -3.47 6.60
N GLU A 37 -11.62 -3.56 5.85
CA GLU A 37 -10.64 -2.50 5.77
C GLU A 37 -10.11 -2.37 4.34
N TRP A 38 -9.75 -1.15 3.96
CA TRP A 38 -8.98 -0.94 2.74
C TRP A 38 -7.51 -1.26 3.02
N CYS A 39 -6.81 -1.76 2.00
CA CYS A 39 -5.41 -2.11 2.10
C CYS A 39 -4.62 -1.76 0.83
N LEU A 40 -3.30 -1.78 0.97
CA LEU A 40 -2.30 -1.67 -0.08
C LEU A 40 -1.63 -3.03 -0.23
N HIS A 41 -1.73 -3.64 -1.40
CA HIS A 41 -1.19 -4.97 -1.67
C HIS A 41 -0.76 -5.09 -3.13
N TRP A 42 -0.10 -6.19 -3.47
CA TRP A 42 0.05 -6.65 -4.86
C TRP A 42 -0.09 -8.18 -4.86
N GLU A 43 -0.90 -8.71 -5.78
CA GLU A 43 -1.32 -10.11 -5.78
C GLU A 43 -1.76 -10.58 -4.38
N ASN A 44 -1.04 -11.54 -3.80
CA ASN A 44 -1.32 -12.14 -2.49
C ASN A 44 -0.50 -11.52 -1.35
N GLU A 45 0.35 -10.52 -1.63
CA GLU A 45 1.21 -9.89 -0.64
C GLU A 45 0.59 -8.59 -0.12
N LEU A 46 0.15 -8.63 1.14
CA LEU A 46 -0.38 -7.48 1.87
C LEU A 46 0.77 -6.62 2.42
N PHE A 47 0.84 -5.35 2.03
CA PHE A 47 1.88 -4.44 2.49
C PHE A 47 1.45 -3.58 3.69
N GLU A 48 0.25 -2.99 3.62
CA GLU A 48 -0.32 -2.11 4.65
C GLU A 48 -1.85 -2.20 4.62
N ASP A 49 -2.49 -2.31 5.78
CA ASP A 49 -3.94 -2.42 5.99
C ASP A 49 -4.41 -1.38 7.02
N GLY A 50 -5.67 -1.43 7.44
CA GLY A 50 -6.21 -0.56 8.49
C GLY A 50 -6.81 0.75 8.00
N PHE A 51 -7.08 0.90 6.70
CA PHE A 51 -7.69 2.12 6.17
C PHE A 51 -9.23 2.00 6.23
N ALA A 52 -9.89 3.01 6.79
CA ALA A 52 -11.35 2.98 6.93
C ALA A 52 -12.05 3.29 5.60
N THR A 53 -11.38 4.01 4.70
CA THR A 53 -11.93 4.37 3.38
C THR A 53 -10.91 4.18 2.27
N GLU A 54 -11.40 3.92 1.05
CA GLU A 54 -10.59 3.86 -0.17
C GLU A 54 -9.77 5.14 -0.35
N LYS A 55 -10.35 6.27 0.01
CA LYS A 55 -9.71 7.58 -0.06
C LYS A 55 -8.46 7.64 0.83
N GLU A 56 -8.55 7.17 2.07
CA GLU A 56 -7.41 7.15 2.99
C GLU A 56 -6.27 6.27 2.48
N ALA A 57 -6.60 5.08 1.95
CA ALA A 57 -5.62 4.18 1.34
C ALA A 57 -4.95 4.84 0.12
N ASN A 58 -5.73 5.47 -0.76
CA ASN A 58 -5.21 6.19 -1.93
C ASN A 58 -4.34 7.40 -1.54
N GLU A 59 -4.74 8.17 -0.53
CA GLU A 59 -3.95 9.29 -0.02
C GLU A 59 -2.62 8.80 0.57
N ARG A 60 -2.63 7.66 1.26
CA ARG A 60 -1.42 7.01 1.76
C ARG A 60 -0.51 6.59 0.62
N LEU A 61 -1.02 5.92 -0.40
CA LEU A 61 -0.25 5.51 -1.58
C LEU A 61 0.40 6.72 -2.29
N LYS A 62 -0.38 7.76 -2.55
CA LYS A 62 0.13 9.02 -3.15
C LYS A 62 1.18 9.70 -2.29
N HIS A 63 0.99 9.69 -0.97
CA HIS A 63 1.96 10.25 -0.03
C HIS A 63 3.30 9.51 -0.11
N LEU A 64 3.26 8.17 -0.14
CA LEU A 64 4.45 7.33 -0.26
C LEU A 64 5.20 7.59 -1.58
N GLN A 65 4.49 7.59 -2.70
CA GLN A 65 5.05 7.89 -4.02
C GLN A 65 5.71 9.28 -4.04
N LYS A 66 5.04 10.30 -3.49
CA LYS A 66 5.60 11.66 -3.43
C LYS A 66 6.84 11.77 -2.56
N GLN A 67 6.83 11.15 -1.38
CA GLN A 67 7.99 11.16 -0.46
C GLN A 67 9.20 10.52 -1.13
N LEU A 68 9.00 9.38 -1.80
CA LEU A 68 10.09 8.65 -2.44
C LEU A 68 10.62 9.35 -3.69
N LEU A 69 9.75 9.96 -4.50
CA LEU A 69 10.17 10.78 -5.63
C LEU A 69 11.07 11.96 -5.19
N VAL A 70 10.73 12.61 -4.08
CA VAL A 70 11.53 13.72 -3.53
C VAL A 70 12.88 13.25 -2.99
N MET A 71 12.99 12.00 -2.52
CA MET A 71 14.26 11.44 -2.02
C MET A 71 15.23 11.05 -3.13
N GLU A 72 14.80 10.98 -4.39
CA GLU A 72 15.64 10.63 -5.55
C GLU A 72 16.09 11.85 -6.37
N GLY A 73 15.65 13.05 -5.98
CA GLY A 73 16.05 14.34 -6.59
C GLY A 73 17.23 15.02 -5.94
#